data_AF-A0A5S3YMW2-F1
#
_entry.id   AF-A0A5S3YMW2-F1
#
_cell.length_a   1.000
_cell.length_b   1.000
_cell.length_c   1.000
_cell.angle_alpha   90.00
_cell.angle_beta   90.00
_cell.angle_gamma   90.00
#
_symmetry.space_group_name_H-M   'P 1'
#
loop_
_entity.id
_entity.type
_entity.pdbx_description
1 polymer ?
#
loop_
_entity_poly.entity_id
_entity_poly.type
_entity_poly.pdbx_seq_one_letter_code
_entity_poly.pdbx_strand_id
1 'polypeptide(L)'
;MKPLYKFLILLEALISFGPLVILLGLGLITMPAAVVGLISGEFGGVVLLLVEIGGILGIIAFICVLLHIFEPTKYFIKPKTLRWFIFCGFLSVLTFMFIMGINKSAFWLILPLLVSVHFLYLGRRYVLGNS
;
A
#
# COMPACT_ATOMS: atom_id res chain seq x y z
N MET A 1 22.46 7.14 7.81
CA MET A 1 22.48 5.73 7.36
C MET A 1 23.60 5.51 6.38
N LYS A 2 24.33 4.39 6.45
CA LYS A 2 25.35 4.02 5.44
C LYS A 2 24.67 3.74 4.09
N PRO A 3 25.30 4.02 2.94
CA PRO A 3 24.70 3.90 1.61
C PRO A 3 24.20 2.48 1.29
N LEU A 4 24.92 1.45 1.75
CA LEU A 4 24.54 0.05 1.58
C LEU A 4 23.14 -0.26 2.15
N TYR A 5 22.83 0.25 3.34
CA TYR A 5 21.52 0.03 3.96
C TYR A 5 20.40 0.73 3.18
N LYS A 6 20.69 1.91 2.61
CA LYS A 6 19.70 2.59 1.77
C LYS A 6 19.37 1.78 0.54
N PHE A 7 20.38 1.21 -0.11
CA PHE A 7 20.21 0.34 -1.26
C PHE A 7 19.40 -0.91 -0.94
N LEU A 8 19.71 -1.60 0.17
CA LEU A 8 18.97 -2.79 0.62
C LEU A 8 17.49 -2.50 0.88
N ILE A 9 17.17 -1.39 1.56
CA ILE A 9 15.79 -0.98 1.83
C ILE A 9 15.04 -0.69 0.51
N LEU A 10 15.71 -0.06 -0.45
CA LEU A 10 15.10 0.28 -1.74
C LEU A 10 14.87 -0.99 -2.59
N LEU A 11 15.77 -1.95 -2.53
CA LEU A 11 15.63 -3.25 -3.19
C LEU A 11 14.51 -4.09 -2.54
N GLU A 12 14.43 -4.11 -1.21
CA GLU A 12 13.33 -4.75 -0.48
C GLU A 12 11.97 -4.13 -0.85
N ALA A 13 11.90 -2.80 -0.91
CA ALA A 13 10.73 -2.06 -1.36
C ALA A 13 10.32 -2.43 -2.80
N LEU A 14 11.27 -2.47 -3.72
CA LEU A 14 11.02 -2.72 -5.13
C LEU A 14 10.50 -4.15 -5.38
N ILE A 15 11.14 -5.15 -4.75
CA ILE A 15 10.76 -6.56 -4.94
C ILE A 15 9.39 -6.83 -4.34
N SER A 16 9.07 -6.22 -3.19
CA SER A 16 7.80 -6.47 -2.49
C SER A 16 6.62 -5.66 -3.01
N PHE A 17 6.81 -4.36 -3.23
CA PHE A 17 5.72 -3.48 -3.69
C PHE A 17 5.68 -3.30 -5.21
N GLY A 18 6.73 -3.64 -5.95
CA GLY A 18 6.76 -3.53 -7.41
C GLY A 18 5.56 -4.23 -8.08
N PRO A 19 5.31 -5.52 -7.79
CA PRO A 19 4.13 -6.21 -8.32
C PRO A 19 2.79 -5.58 -7.90
N LEU A 20 2.68 -5.06 -6.67
CA LEU A 20 1.49 -4.35 -6.21
C LEU A 20 1.26 -3.04 -6.96
N VAL A 21 2.32 -2.28 -7.26
CA VAL A 21 2.25 -1.05 -8.05
C VAL A 21 1.76 -1.35 -9.47
N ILE A 22 2.27 -2.43 -10.08
CA ILE A 22 1.82 -2.88 -11.41
C ILE A 22 0.34 -3.27 -11.35
N LEU A 23 -0.06 -4.03 -10.32
CA LEU A 23 -1.45 -4.48 -10.15
C LEU A 23 -2.41 -3.28 -9.96
N LEU A 24 -2.02 -2.29 -9.16
CA LEU A 24 -2.76 -1.03 -9.00
C LEU A 24 -2.80 -0.22 -10.31
N GLY A 25 -1.70 -0.25 -11.09
CA GLY A 25 -1.69 0.37 -12.42
C GLY A 25 -2.69 -0.28 -13.38
N LEU A 26 -2.83 -1.60 -13.33
CA LEU A 26 -3.83 -2.33 -14.10
C LEU A 26 -5.26 -2.04 -13.63
N GLY A 27 -5.48 -1.97 -12.31
CA GLY A 27 -6.78 -1.64 -11.74
C GLY A 27 -7.25 -0.23 -12.15
N LEU A 28 -6.36 0.76 -12.18
CA LEU A 28 -6.62 2.10 -12.72
C LEU A 28 -7.10 2.08 -14.19
N ILE A 29 -6.53 1.22 -15.03
CA ILE A 29 -6.97 1.07 -16.44
C ILE A 29 -8.41 0.52 -16.48
N THR A 30 -8.75 -0.40 -15.59
CA THR A 30 -10.10 -1.00 -15.50
C THR A 30 -11.12 -0.15 -14.74
N MET A 31 -10.68 0.94 -14.12
CA MET A 31 -11.51 1.81 -13.27
C MET A 31 -12.76 2.36 -13.97
N PRO A 32 -12.73 2.77 -15.27
CA PRO A 32 -13.94 3.19 -15.96
C PRO A 32 -15.04 2.13 -15.98
N ALA A 33 -14.68 0.85 -16.15
CA ALA A 33 -15.63 -0.25 -16.13
C ALA A 33 -16.23 -0.44 -14.72
N ALA A 34 -15.43 -0.28 -13.66
CA ALA A 34 -15.91 -0.32 -12.28
C ALA A 34 -16.88 0.84 -11.96
N VAL A 35 -16.66 2.02 -12.52
CA VAL A 35 -17.59 3.17 -12.40
C VAL A 35 -18.90 2.90 -13.13
N VAL A 36 -18.86 2.30 -14.34
CA VAL A 36 -20.08 1.90 -15.05
C VAL A 36 -20.86 0.86 -14.24
N GLY A 37 -20.18 -0.17 -13.71
CA GLY A 37 -20.81 -1.18 -12.85
C GLY A 37 -21.45 -0.56 -11.60
N LEU A 38 -20.80 0.41 -10.97
CA LEU A 38 -21.36 1.16 -9.84
C LEU A 38 -22.67 1.87 -10.21
N ILE A 39 -22.71 2.57 -11.35
CA ILE A 39 -23.90 3.30 -11.82
C ILE A 39 -25.02 2.32 -12.17
N SER A 40 -24.68 1.13 -12.65
CA SER A 40 -25.62 0.04 -12.93
C SER A 40 -26.11 -0.70 -11.68
N GLY A 41 -25.65 -0.32 -10.48
CA GLY A 41 -26.04 -0.93 -9.21
C GLY A 41 -25.30 -2.23 -8.86
N GLU A 42 -24.23 -2.55 -9.59
CA GLU A 42 -23.41 -3.74 -9.32
C GLU A 42 -22.51 -3.52 -8.10
N PHE A 43 -22.72 -4.32 -7.06
CA PHE A 43 -21.91 -4.25 -5.83
C PHE A 43 -20.42 -4.50 -6.09
N GLY A 44 -20.08 -5.30 -7.12
CA GLY A 44 -18.69 -5.55 -7.50
C GLY A 44 -17.92 -4.29 -7.91
N GLY A 45 -18.58 -3.35 -8.59
CA GLY A 45 -17.98 -2.07 -8.98
C GLY A 45 -17.59 -1.21 -7.78
N VAL A 46 -18.44 -1.16 -6.75
CA VAL A 46 -18.16 -0.46 -5.48
C VAL A 46 -16.91 -1.03 -4.83
N VAL A 47 -16.84 -2.35 -4.71
CA VAL A 47 -15.75 -3.03 -4.02
C VAL A 47 -14.43 -2.82 -4.75
N LEU A 48 -14.42 -2.94 -6.08
CA LEU A 48 -13.23 -2.68 -6.89
C LEU A 48 -12.73 -1.23 -6.73
N LEU A 49 -13.63 -0.25 -6.75
CA LEU A 49 -13.25 1.15 -6.53
C LEU A 49 -12.67 1.40 -5.14
N LEU A 50 -13.24 0.78 -4.11
CA LEU A 50 -12.72 0.89 -2.73
C LEU A 50 -11.34 0.25 -2.58
N VAL A 51 -11.13 -0.92 -3.19
CA VAL A 51 -9.82 -1.58 -3.25
C VAL A 51 -8.82 -0.65 -3.94
N GLU A 52 -9.20 -0.02 -5.05
CA GLU A 52 -8.28 0.81 -5.82
C GLU A 52 -7.91 2.11 -5.10
N ILE A 53 -8.91 2.82 -4.57
CA ILE A 53 -8.67 4.04 -3.79
C ILE A 53 -7.84 3.69 -2.54
N GLY A 54 -8.19 2.61 -1.83
CA GLY A 54 -7.44 2.15 -0.66
C GLY A 54 -6.00 1.78 -1.00
N GLY A 55 -5.78 1.15 -2.14
CA GLY A 55 -4.45 0.79 -2.65
C GLY A 55 -3.59 2.02 -2.95
N ILE A 56 -4.16 3.03 -3.63
CA ILE A 56 -3.48 4.31 -3.89
C ILE A 56 -3.09 4.99 -2.58
N LEU A 57 -4.01 5.09 -1.62
CA LEU A 57 -3.72 5.67 -0.30
C LEU A 57 -2.62 4.87 0.44
N GLY A 58 -2.67 3.55 0.35
CA GLY A 58 -1.65 2.65 0.90
C GLY A 58 -0.26 2.90 0.31
N ILE A 59 -0.16 3.04 -1.01
CA ILE A 59 1.12 3.35 -1.67
C ILE A 59 1.62 4.73 -1.30
N ILE A 60 0.75 5.74 -1.18
CA ILE A 60 1.14 7.08 -0.72
C ILE A 60 1.72 7.00 0.70
N ALA A 61 1.06 6.28 1.62
CA ALA A 61 1.57 6.07 2.96
C ALA A 61 2.93 5.36 2.96
N PHE A 62 3.07 4.31 2.15
CA PHE A 62 4.32 3.58 2.00
C PHE A 62 5.46 4.48 1.53
N ILE A 63 5.23 5.30 0.50
CA ILE A 63 6.22 6.27 0.00
C ILE A 63 6.59 7.28 1.10
N CYS A 64 5.62 7.82 1.83
CA CYS A 64 5.89 8.74 2.93
C CYS A 64 6.74 8.10 4.03
N VAL A 65 6.46 6.85 4.41
CA VAL A 65 7.26 6.10 5.40
C VAL A 65 8.67 5.84 4.86
N LEU A 66 8.80 5.40 3.61
CA LEU A 66 10.07 5.12 2.96
C LEU A 66 10.96 6.38 2.88
N LEU A 67 10.39 7.52 2.47
CA LEU A 67 11.11 8.79 2.44
C LEU A 67 11.53 9.22 3.84
N HIS A 68 10.68 9.05 4.86
CA HIS A 68 11.05 9.35 6.24
C HIS A 68 12.17 8.44 6.76
N ILE A 69 12.23 7.18 6.37
CA ILE A 69 13.35 6.28 6.71
C ILE A 69 14.67 6.83 6.15
N PHE A 70 14.65 7.41 4.94
CA PHE A 70 15.85 8.02 4.34
C PHE A 70 16.19 9.41 4.89
N GLU A 71 15.16 10.20 5.22
CA GLU A 71 15.25 11.56 5.75
C GLU A 71 14.39 11.72 7.03
N PRO A 72 14.89 11.29 8.20
CA PRO A 72 14.10 11.24 9.44
C PRO A 72 13.70 12.62 9.99
N THR A 73 14.23 13.70 9.44
CA THR A 73 13.89 15.07 9.83
C THR A 73 12.62 15.59 9.16
N LYS A 74 12.13 14.93 8.09
CA LYS A 74 10.97 15.40 7.33
C LYS A 74 9.71 14.60 7.63
N TYR A 75 8.61 15.33 7.83
CA TYR A 75 7.27 14.79 7.99
C TYR A 75 6.43 15.25 6.80
N PHE A 76 6.06 14.35 5.90
CA PHE A 76 5.33 14.70 4.66
C PHE A 76 3.83 14.87 4.89
N ILE A 77 3.26 14.01 5.71
CA ILE A 77 1.84 13.95 6.09
C ILE A 77 1.72 13.86 7.62
N LYS A 78 0.63 14.39 8.18
CA LYS A 78 0.34 14.28 9.63
C LYS A 78 0.29 12.80 10.06
N PRO A 79 0.88 12.41 11.20
CA PRO A 79 0.90 11.02 11.67
C PRO A 79 -0.48 10.35 11.76
N LYS A 80 -1.51 11.10 12.16
CA LYS A 80 -2.90 10.58 12.22
C LYS A 80 -3.43 10.20 10.82
N THR A 81 -3.21 11.05 9.83
CA THR A 81 -3.62 10.78 8.44
C THR A 81 -2.81 9.64 7.83
N LEU A 82 -1.53 9.56 8.16
CA LEU A 82 -0.67 8.45 7.73
C LEU A 82 -1.21 7.09 8.23
N ARG A 83 -1.64 6.99 9.49
CA ARG A 83 -2.24 5.77 10.04
C ARG A 83 -3.50 5.35 9.29
N TRP A 84 -4.36 6.31 8.94
CA TRP A 84 -5.55 6.03 8.14
C TRP A 84 -5.19 5.50 6.75
N PHE A 85 -4.21 6.10 6.09
CA PHE A 85 -3.76 5.64 4.76
C PHE A 85 -3.14 4.24 4.82
N ILE A 86 -2.34 3.94 5.84
CA ILE A 86 -1.82 2.60 6.11
C ILE A 86 -2.99 1.62 6.28
N PHE A 87 -3.97 1.95 7.12
CA PHE A 87 -5.13 1.11 7.36
C PHE A 87 -5.94 0.84 6.09
N CYS A 88 -6.20 1.88 5.27
CA CYS A 88 -6.84 1.74 3.96
C CYS A 88 -6.05 0.83 3.01
N GLY A 89 -4.72 0.95 2.99
CA GLY A 89 -3.85 0.09 2.19
C GLY A 89 -3.92 -1.37 2.61
N PHE A 90 -3.82 -1.66 3.91
CA PHE A 90 -3.96 -3.02 4.43
C PHE A 90 -5.34 -3.60 4.14
N LEU A 91 -6.40 -2.82 4.35
CA LEU A 91 -7.77 -3.25 4.09
C LEU A 91 -7.99 -3.55 2.60
N SER A 92 -7.42 -2.74 1.71
CA SER A 92 -7.46 -2.97 0.26
C SER A 92 -6.79 -4.29 -0.12
N VAL A 93 -5.56 -4.55 0.35
CA VAL A 93 -4.85 -5.81 0.06
C VAL A 93 -5.62 -7.02 0.61
N LEU A 94 -6.15 -6.94 1.83
CA LEU A 94 -6.94 -8.02 2.42
C LEU A 94 -8.23 -8.29 1.65
N THR A 95 -8.92 -7.23 1.23
CA THR A 95 -10.15 -7.33 0.44
C THR A 95 -9.85 -7.95 -0.93
N PHE A 96 -8.76 -7.55 -1.57
CA PHE A 96 -8.31 -8.12 -2.83
C PHE A 96 -7.97 -9.62 -2.69
N MET A 97 -7.25 -10.00 -1.62
CA MET A 97 -6.96 -11.41 -1.31
C MET A 97 -8.25 -12.22 -1.09
N PHE A 98 -9.25 -11.63 -0.44
CA PHE A 98 -10.54 -12.28 -0.22
C PHE A 98 -11.30 -12.52 -1.52
N ILE A 99 -11.35 -11.52 -2.42
CA ILE A 99 -12.05 -11.61 -3.71
C ILE A 99 -11.39 -12.63 -4.64
N MET A 100 -10.05 -12.60 -4.75
CA MET A 100 -9.31 -13.53 -5.62
C MET A 100 -9.30 -14.97 -5.08
N GLY A 101 -9.72 -15.17 -3.83
CA GLY A 101 -9.63 -16.43 -3.11
C GLY A 101 -8.20 -16.76 -2.70
N ILE A 102 -8.04 -17.51 -1.60
CA ILE A 102 -6.73 -17.97 -1.13
C ILE A 102 -6.26 -19.12 -2.03
N ASN A 103 -5.69 -18.76 -3.18
CA ASN A 103 -5.02 -19.68 -4.09
C ASN A 103 -3.50 -19.62 -3.86
N LYS A 104 -2.77 -20.66 -4.28
CA LYS A 104 -1.29 -20.67 -4.22
C LYS A 104 -0.66 -19.46 -4.92
N SER A 105 -1.34 -18.95 -5.95
CA SER A 105 -0.98 -17.74 -6.67
C SER A 105 -1.18 -16.44 -5.89
N ALA A 106 -1.92 -16.43 -4.77
CA ALA A 106 -2.08 -15.24 -3.92
C ALA A 106 -1.01 -15.16 -2.81
N PHE A 107 -0.17 -16.19 -2.65
CA PHE A 107 0.83 -16.25 -1.58
C PHE A 107 1.88 -15.13 -1.67
N TRP A 108 2.16 -14.62 -2.86
CA TRP A 108 3.10 -13.49 -3.04
C TRP A 108 2.59 -12.19 -2.40
N LEU A 109 1.27 -12.04 -2.17
CA LEU A 109 0.69 -10.87 -1.49
C LEU A 109 1.03 -10.81 0.00
N ILE A 110 1.54 -11.91 0.58
CA ILE A 110 2.03 -11.92 1.97
C ILE A 110 3.34 -11.14 2.10
N LEU A 111 4.17 -11.14 1.06
CA LEU A 111 5.47 -10.49 1.05
C LEU A 111 5.37 -8.97 1.31
N PRO A 112 4.55 -8.20 0.56
CA PRO A 112 4.38 -6.77 0.84
C PRO A 112 3.73 -6.50 2.20
N LEU A 113 2.91 -7.40 2.75
CA LEU A 113 2.37 -7.26 4.11
C LEU A 113 3.49 -7.37 5.16
N LEU A 114 4.41 -8.34 5.01
CA LEU A 114 5.56 -8.50 5.89
C LEU A 114 6.52 -7.30 5.80
N VAL A 115 6.84 -6.85 4.58
CA VAL A 115 7.70 -5.68 4.38
C VAL A 115 7.03 -4.40 4.90
N SER A 116 5.70 -4.27 4.76
CA SER A 116 4.95 -3.17 5.36
C SER A 116 5.18 -3.11 6.88
N VAL A 117 5.05 -4.23 7.58
CA VAL A 117 5.28 -4.30 9.04
C VAL A 117 6.72 -3.93 9.39
N HIS A 118 7.69 -4.43 8.62
CA HIS A 118 9.10 -4.09 8.80
C HIS A 118 9.35 -2.58 8.65
N PHE A 119 8.79 -1.94 7.62
CA PHE A 119 8.96 -0.51 7.38
C PHE A 119 8.21 0.34 8.39
N LEU A 120 7.04 -0.10 8.87
CA LEU A 120 6.34 0.55 9.97
C LEU A 120 7.16 0.51 11.27
N TYR A 121 7.89 -0.59 11.51
CA TYR A 121 8.79 -0.70 12.65
C TYR A 121 10.01 0.24 12.52
N LEU A 122 10.61 0.34 11.34
CA LEU A 122 11.71 1.26 11.05
C LEU A 122 11.26 2.73 11.16
N GLY A 123 10.09 3.06 10.60
CA GLY A 123 9.47 4.38 10.60
C GLY A 123 8.62 4.70 11.84
N ARG A 124 8.71 3.91 12.92
CA ARG A 124 7.76 3.99 14.05
C ARG A 124 7.63 5.37 14.70
N ARG A 125 8.70 6.17 14.72
CA ARG A 125 8.67 7.54 15.29
C ARG A 125 7.71 8.43 14.50
N TYR A 126 7.73 8.31 13.17
CA TYR A 126 6.81 9.01 12.30
C TYR A 126 5.37 8.53 12.46
N VAL A 127 5.16 7.22 12.44
CA VAL A 127 3.82 6.61 12.55
C VAL A 127 3.19 6.94 13.91
N LEU A 128 3.95 6.84 14.99
CA LEU A 128 3.48 7.11 16.36
C LEU A 128 3.38 8.61 16.67
N GLY A 129 3.98 9.47 15.86
CA GLY A 129 4.01 10.91 16.11
C GLY A 129 4.85 11.29 17.34
N ASN A 130 5.76 10.41 17.74
CA ASN A 130 6.71 10.67 18.81
C ASN A 130 7.93 11.36 18.20
N SER A 131 7.85 12.68 18.12
CA SER A 131 8.95 13.59 17.77
C SER A 131 9.96 13.66 18.91
#